data_AF-A0A0F9VP83-F1
#
_entry.id   AF-A0A0F9VP83-F1
#
_cell.length_a   1.000
_cell.length_b   1.000
_cell.length_c   1.000
_cell.angle_alpha   90.00
_cell.angle_beta   90.00
_cell.angle_gamma   90.00
#
_symmetry.space_group_name_H-M   'P 1'
#
loop_
_entity.id
_entity.type
_entity.pdbx_description
1 polymer ?
#
loop_
_entity_poly.entity_id
_entity_poly.type
_entity_poly.pdbx_seq_one_letter_code
_entity_poly.pdbx_strand_id
1 'polypeptide(L)'
;MKALAGITLALVASTAMAQEAVTFTQYKVSTEVAADLARQCRVEVQLEYGERCERFYSHMENHMALYNNFTQKVDSEGDNAYGSADAVELELHQGTVSRLMENMQYINTMAELHTQ
;
A
#
# COMPACT_ATOMS: atom_id res chain seq x y z
N MET A 1 -27.26 -52.85 -25.62
CA MET A 1 -27.89 -51.51 -25.53
C MET A 1 -27.27 -50.74 -24.38
N LYS A 2 -26.65 -49.60 -24.71
CA LYS A 2 -26.29 -48.41 -23.91
C LYS A 2 -25.66 -48.60 -22.52
N ALA A 3 -24.33 -48.47 -22.48
CA ALA A 3 -23.55 -48.17 -21.30
C ALA A 3 -23.84 -46.74 -20.83
N LEU A 4 -24.19 -46.59 -19.54
CA LEU A 4 -24.27 -45.29 -18.87
C LEU A 4 -22.85 -44.82 -18.58
N ALA A 5 -22.36 -43.89 -19.40
CA ALA A 5 -21.15 -43.14 -19.12
C ALA A 5 -21.41 -42.21 -17.92
N GLY A 6 -20.90 -42.60 -16.75
CA GLY A 6 -20.86 -41.75 -15.58
C GLY A 6 -19.90 -40.59 -15.82
N ILE A 7 -20.44 -39.38 -15.86
CA ILE A 7 -19.67 -38.14 -15.98
C ILE A 7 -18.89 -37.96 -14.68
N THR A 8 -17.59 -38.23 -14.71
CA THR A 8 -16.66 -37.80 -13.67
C THR A 8 -16.59 -36.27 -13.69
N LEU A 9 -17.27 -35.62 -12.75
CA LEU A 9 -17.00 -34.24 -12.39
C LEU A 9 -15.58 -34.17 -11.81
N ALA A 10 -14.62 -33.81 -12.65
CA ALA A 10 -13.30 -33.40 -12.21
C ALA A 10 -13.49 -32.07 -11.46
N LEU A 11 -13.56 -32.15 -10.14
CA LEU A 11 -13.50 -31.00 -9.25
C LEU A 11 -12.12 -30.36 -9.47
N VAL A 12 -12.05 -29.30 -10.28
CA VAL A 12 -10.85 -28.49 -10.38
C VAL A 12 -10.78 -27.74 -9.05
N ALA A 13 -10.10 -28.34 -8.08
CA ALA A 13 -9.75 -27.70 -6.84
C ALA A 13 -8.80 -26.55 -7.19
N SER A 14 -9.35 -25.36 -7.43
CA SER A 14 -8.58 -24.14 -7.43
C SER A 14 -7.95 -24.05 -6.05
N THR A 15 -6.65 -24.33 -5.94
CA THR A 15 -5.91 -24.00 -4.73
C THR A 15 -5.91 -22.48 -4.64
N ALA A 16 -6.88 -21.94 -3.91
CA ALA A 16 -6.80 -20.60 -3.39
C ALA A 16 -5.51 -20.57 -2.58
N MET A 17 -4.45 -20.03 -3.17
CA MET A 17 -3.26 -19.73 -2.39
C MET A 17 -3.76 -18.80 -1.30
N ALA A 18 -3.67 -19.23 -0.05
CA ALA A 18 -3.94 -18.38 1.09
C ALA A 18 -2.92 -17.25 1.00
N GLN A 19 -3.30 -16.15 0.35
CA GLN A 19 -2.49 -14.95 0.30
C GLN A 19 -2.38 -14.50 1.75
N GLU A 20 -1.14 -14.48 2.26
CA GLU A 20 -0.88 -14.08 3.63
C GLU A 20 -1.57 -12.74 3.88
N ALA A 21 -2.48 -12.72 4.86
CA ALA A 21 -3.31 -11.55 5.11
C ALA A 21 -2.40 -10.40 5.52
N VAL A 22 -2.50 -9.27 4.82
CA VAL A 22 -1.73 -8.07 5.14
C VAL A 22 -2.00 -7.64 6.59
N THR A 23 -0.92 -7.33 7.29
CA THR A 23 -0.98 -6.89 8.69
C THR A 23 -0.84 -5.38 8.80
N PHE A 24 -1.40 -4.81 9.86
CA PHE A 24 -1.18 -3.39 10.17
C PHE A 24 0.30 -3.06 10.34
N THR A 25 1.10 -3.95 10.94
CA THR A 25 2.54 -3.73 11.10
C THR A 25 3.26 -3.58 9.77
N GLN A 26 2.97 -4.42 8.77
CA GLN A 26 3.55 -4.29 7.43
C GLN A 26 3.14 -2.98 6.75
N TYR A 27 1.84 -2.65 6.82
CA TYR A 27 1.30 -1.39 6.30
C TYR A 27 1.95 -0.17 6.96
N LYS A 28 2.04 -0.16 8.30
CA LYS A 28 2.66 0.90 9.10
C LYS A 28 4.12 1.12 8.71
N VAL A 29 4.93 0.06 8.69
CA VAL A 29 6.36 0.17 8.35
C VAL A 29 6.54 0.70 6.92
N SER A 30 5.78 0.19 5.96
CA SER A 30 5.85 0.68 4.58
C SER A 30 5.48 2.16 4.47
N THR A 31 4.50 2.61 5.26
CA THR A 31 4.06 4.00 5.32
C THR A 31 5.11 4.92 5.96
N GLU A 32 5.79 4.46 7.01
CA GLU A 32 6.90 5.19 7.64
C GLU A 32 8.08 5.37 6.67
N VAL A 33 8.44 4.32 5.93
CA VAL A 33 9.47 4.38 4.88
C VAL A 33 9.03 5.34 3.76
N ALA A 34 7.78 5.24 3.30
CA ALA A 34 7.25 6.15 2.29
C ALA A 34 7.29 7.62 2.75
N ALA A 35 6.95 7.90 4.01
CA ALA A 35 6.98 9.24 4.57
C ALA A 35 8.40 9.84 4.61
N ASP A 36 9.41 9.04 4.97
CA ASP A 36 10.80 9.51 4.94
C ASP A 36 11.31 9.73 3.51
N LEU A 37 11.01 8.82 2.58
CA LEU A 37 11.37 8.98 1.16
C LEU A 37 10.67 10.20 0.55
N ALA A 38 9.39 10.42 0.86
CA ALA A 38 8.66 11.62 0.42
C ALA A 38 9.29 12.90 0.97
N ARG A 39 9.72 12.91 2.24
CA ARG A 39 10.44 14.05 2.82
C ARG A 39 11.75 14.33 2.08
N GLN A 40 12.49 13.29 1.70
CA GLN A 40 13.73 13.41 0.94
C GLN A 40 13.48 13.93 -0.49
N CYS A 41 12.47 13.39 -1.19
CA CYS A 41 12.05 13.86 -2.50
C CYS A 41 11.57 15.31 -2.46
N ARG A 42 10.81 15.70 -1.44
CA ARG A 42 10.34 17.09 -1.26
C ARG A 42 11.48 18.12 -1.25
N VAL A 43 12.62 17.78 -0.64
CA VAL A 43 13.80 18.68 -0.64
C VAL A 43 14.41 18.77 -2.04
N GLU A 44 14.38 17.67 -2.80
CA GLU A 44 14.96 17.60 -4.14
C GLU A 44 14.13 18.41 -5.15
N VAL A 45 12.80 18.22 -5.18
CA VAL A 45 11.91 18.95 -6.12
C VAL A 45 11.89 20.47 -5.95
N GLN A 46 12.45 21.00 -4.87
CA GLN A 46 12.67 22.45 -4.70
C GLN A 46 13.75 23.00 -5.63
N LEU A 47 14.65 22.14 -6.11
CA LEU A 47 15.78 22.48 -6.95
C LEU A 47 15.63 21.83 -8.33
N GLU A 48 15.44 20.52 -8.37
CA GLU A 48 15.32 19.71 -9.59
C GLU A 48 14.74 18.33 -9.25
N TYR A 49 14.08 17.65 -10.19
CA TYR A 49 13.63 16.27 -10.02
C TYR A 49 14.81 15.29 -10.13
N GLY A 50 14.91 14.29 -9.26
CA GLY A 50 16.02 13.33 -9.33
C GLY A 50 15.84 12.07 -8.49
N GLU A 51 16.97 11.48 -8.08
CA GLU A 51 17.07 10.09 -7.59
C GLU A 51 16.22 9.82 -6.34
N ARG A 52 16.06 10.78 -5.42
CA ARG A 52 15.27 10.55 -4.19
C ARG A 52 13.78 10.48 -4.51
N CYS A 53 13.33 11.21 -5.53
CA CYS A 53 11.97 11.09 -6.03
C CYS A 53 11.73 9.78 -6.78
N GLU A 54 12.70 9.32 -7.56
CA GLU A 54 12.64 7.98 -8.18
C GLU A 54 12.53 6.88 -7.11
N ARG A 55 13.32 6.95 -6.04
CA ARG A 55 13.23 6.02 -4.90
C ARG A 55 11.88 6.08 -4.21
N PHE A 56 11.33 7.28 -3.99
CA PHE A 56 10.00 7.45 -3.41
C PHE A 56 8.92 6.78 -4.26
N TYR A 57 8.87 7.08 -5.56
CA TYR A 57 7.86 6.48 -6.43
C TYR A 57 8.05 4.98 -6.63
N SER A 58 9.29 4.52 -6.76
CA SER A 58 9.58 3.09 -6.84
C SER A 58 9.10 2.37 -5.57
N HIS A 59 9.29 2.96 -4.39
CA HIS A 59 8.74 2.39 -3.15
C HIS A 59 7.21 2.30 -3.19
N MET A 60 6.53 3.38 -3.61
CA MET A 60 5.07 3.41 -3.70
C MET A 60 4.52 2.39 -4.70
N GLU A 61 5.16 2.27 -5.87
CA GLU A 61 4.78 1.30 -6.91
C GLU A 61 4.96 -0.14 -6.42
N ASN A 62 6.14 -0.44 -5.84
CA ASN A 62 6.47 -1.78 -5.34
C ASN A 62 5.57 -2.23 -4.17
N HIS A 63 4.97 -1.27 -3.43
CA HIS A 63 4.10 -1.54 -2.29
C HIS A 63 2.62 -1.23 -2.56
N MET A 64 2.23 -0.91 -3.79
CA MET A 64 0.84 -0.59 -4.14
C MET A 64 -0.13 -1.71 -3.75
N ALA A 65 0.26 -2.98 -3.95
CA ALA A 65 -0.55 -4.13 -3.55
C ALA A 65 -0.76 -4.20 -2.02
N LEU A 66 0.27 -3.87 -1.24
CA LEU A 66 0.19 -3.81 0.22
C LEU A 66 -0.85 -2.77 0.66
N TYR A 67 -0.74 -1.55 0.14
CA TYR A 67 -1.66 -0.47 0.48
C TYR A 67 -3.10 -0.79 0.08
N ASN A 68 -3.32 -1.30 -1.14
CA ASN A 68 -4.65 -1.67 -1.62
C ASN A 68 -5.27 -2.79 -0.78
N ASN A 69 -4.50 -3.83 -0.46
CA ASN A 69 -4.99 -4.94 0.36
C ASN A 69 -5.32 -4.48 1.78
N PHE A 70 -4.52 -3.57 2.37
CA PHE A 70 -4.79 -3.10 3.71
C PHE A 70 -6.01 -2.18 3.75
N THR A 71 -6.20 -1.32 2.76
CA THR A 71 -7.43 -0.53 2.61
C THR A 71 -8.66 -1.43 2.49
N GLN A 72 -8.61 -2.47 1.65
CA GLN A 72 -9.72 -3.44 1.55
C GLN A 72 -9.98 -4.17 2.88
N LYS A 73 -8.93 -4.47 3.64
CA LYS A 73 -9.03 -5.06 4.98
C LYS A 73 -9.73 -4.11 5.94
N VAL A 74 -9.37 -2.82 5.95
CA VAL A 74 -10.05 -1.79 6.76
C VAL A 74 -11.52 -1.66 6.35
N ASP A 75 -11.83 -1.64 5.06
CA ASP A 75 -13.21 -1.56 4.57
C ASP A 75 -14.05 -2.77 5.00
N SER A 76 -13.43 -3.96 5.06
CA SER A 76 -14.11 -5.21 5.43
C SER A 76 -14.19 -5.46 6.93
N GLU A 77 -13.15 -5.08 7.69
CA GLU A 77 -12.98 -5.48 9.10
C GLU A 77 -13.09 -4.30 10.07
N GLY A 78 -13.09 -3.06 9.57
CA GLY A 78 -13.10 -1.84 10.37
C GLY A 78 -11.89 -1.77 11.30
N ASP A 79 -12.14 -1.44 12.57
CA ASP A 79 -11.08 -1.31 13.59
C ASP A 79 -10.31 -2.61 13.83
N ASN A 80 -10.90 -3.78 13.53
CA ASN A 80 -10.22 -5.06 13.70
C ASN A 80 -9.03 -5.22 12.73
N ALA A 81 -9.00 -4.47 11.62
CA ALA A 81 -7.88 -4.49 10.67
C ALA A 81 -6.55 -4.08 11.32
N TYR A 82 -6.61 -3.26 12.37
CA TYR A 82 -5.44 -2.78 13.12
C TYR A 82 -4.90 -3.80 14.14
N GLY A 83 -5.60 -4.91 14.34
CA GLY A 83 -5.17 -6.00 15.21
C GLY A 83 -5.05 -5.58 16.67
N SER A 84 -3.82 -5.58 17.20
CA SER A 84 -3.54 -5.25 18.61
C SER A 84 -2.90 -3.88 18.81
N ALA A 85 -2.88 -3.03 17.77
CA ALA A 85 -2.37 -1.67 17.87
C ALA A 85 -3.14 -0.88 18.92
N ASP A 86 -2.41 -0.24 19.83
CA ASP A 86 -3.02 0.63 20.82
C ASP A 86 -3.32 2.03 20.25
N ALA A 87 -4.08 2.82 21.00
CA ALA A 87 -4.49 4.16 20.56
C ALA A 87 -3.29 5.09 20.28
N VAL A 88 -2.20 4.96 21.03
CA VAL A 88 -0.99 5.79 20.85
C VAL A 88 -0.28 5.41 19.56
N GLU A 89 -0.16 4.11 19.29
CA GLU A 89 0.40 3.60 18.05
C GLU A 89 -0.41 4.07 16.82
N LEU A 90 -1.74 4.01 16.90
CA LEU A 90 -2.62 4.48 15.84
C LEU A 90 -2.52 5.99 15.62
N GLU A 91 -2.45 6.79 16.70
CA GLU A 91 -2.28 8.24 16.62
C GLU A 91 -0.93 8.62 15.98
N LEU A 92 0.17 7.97 16.40
CA LEU A 92 1.49 8.17 15.80
C LEU A 92 1.51 7.78 14.31
N HIS A 93 0.82 6.70 13.96
CA HIS A 93 0.71 6.27 12.58
C HIS A 93 -0.11 7.27 11.74
N GLN A 94 -1.24 7.78 12.26
CA GLN A 94 -2.03 8.83 11.61
C GLN A 94 -1.19 10.08 11.35
N GLY A 95 -0.39 10.53 12.32
CA GLY A 95 0.55 11.65 12.11
C GLY A 95 1.60 11.37 11.03
N THR A 96 1.98 10.10 10.81
CA THR A 96 2.86 9.70 9.71
C THR A 96 2.14 9.75 8.37
N VAL A 97 0.90 9.27 8.30
CA VAL A 97 0.05 9.36 7.10
C VAL A 97 -0.16 10.83 6.71
N SER A 98 -0.51 11.71 7.65
CA SER A 98 -0.69 13.15 7.37
C SER A 98 0.56 13.78 6.78
N ARG A 99 1.74 13.52 7.36
CA ARG A 99 3.02 14.03 6.84
C ARG A 99 3.34 13.50 5.44
N LEU A 100 3.07 12.21 5.18
CA LEU A 100 3.24 11.63 3.85
C LEU A 100 2.35 12.36 2.84
N MET A 101 1.06 12.54 3.16
CA MET A 101 0.11 13.24 2.28
C MET A 101 0.53 14.68 1.99
N GLU A 102 0.96 15.43 3.01
CA GLU A 102 1.46 16.81 2.85
C GLU A 102 2.69 16.86 1.92
N ASN A 103 3.63 15.92 2.08
CA ASN A 103 4.80 15.86 1.21
C ASN A 103 4.42 15.48 -0.22
N MET A 104 3.53 14.50 -0.40
CA MET A 104 3.05 14.09 -1.73
C MET A 104 2.34 15.24 -2.45
N GLN A 105 1.47 15.97 -1.75
CA GLN A 105 0.80 17.13 -2.33
C GLN A 105 1.82 18.15 -2.83
N TYR A 106 2.83 18.47 -2.01
CA TYR A 106 3.89 19.39 -2.40
C TYR A 106 4.69 18.90 -3.63
N ILE A 107 5.11 17.62 -3.61
CA ILE A 107 5.86 17.00 -4.70
C ILE A 107 5.07 17.07 -6.01
N ASN A 108 3.79 16.73 -5.97
CA ASN A 108 2.93 16.73 -7.14
C ASN A 108 2.73 18.16 -7.69
N THR A 109 2.50 19.14 -6.82
CA THR A 109 2.39 20.56 -7.25
C THR A 109 3.67 21.04 -7.93
N MET A 110 4.85 20.71 -7.39
CA MET A 110 6.11 21.09 -8.02
C MET A 110 6.34 20.38 -9.36
N ALA A 111 5.97 19.10 -9.45
CA ALA A 111 6.07 18.34 -10.70
C ALA A 111 5.19 18.96 -11.81
N GLU A 112 3.95 19.33 -11.50
CA GLU A 112 3.03 19.98 -12.45
C GLU A 112 3.57 21.32 -12.96
N LEU A 113 4.22 22.11 -12.11
CA LEU A 113 4.84 23.38 -12.49
C LEU A 113 6.04 23.21 -13.42
N HIS A 114 6.78 22.11 -13.32
CA HIS A 114 7.93 21.83 -14.20
C HIS A 114 7.52 21.25 -15.57
N THR A 115 6.28 20.79 -15.70
CA THR A 115 5.73 20.29 -16.98
C THR A 115 5.06 21.36 -17.85
N GLN A 116 4.97 22.61 -17.37
CA GLN A 116 4.40 23.78 -18.06
C GLN A 116 5.50 24.67 -18.64
#